data_AF-A0A6M0BI94-F1
#
_entry.id   AF-A0A6M0BI94-F1
#
_cell.length_a   1.000
_cell.length_b   1.000
_cell.length_c   1.000
_cell.angle_alpha   90.00
_cell.angle_beta   90.00
_cell.angle_gamma   90.00
#
_symmetry.space_group_name_H-M   'P 1'
#
loop_
_entity.id
_entity.type
_entity.pdbx_description
1 polymer ?
#
loop_
_entity_poly.entity_id
_entity_poly.type
_entity_poly.pdbx_seq_one_letter_code
_entity_poly.pdbx_strand_id
1 'polypeptide(L)'
;RRPQWLTFERAIPLIWITIFICGAWSAYIVWENDPGSRSTWLLMGLYLLLEIITMAYTPVMFLFRSLTVGTIIGGTGALLSIILALLIYPVSLVAFLLLLPYMIWSPIGTYTTWEMRRLNPGAA
;
A
#
# COMPACT_ATOMS: atom_id res chain seq x y z
N ARG A 1 -6.31 -21.79 -7.46
CA ARG A 1 -5.80 -22.37 -6.20
C ARG A 1 -5.22 -21.26 -5.33
N ARG A 2 -5.52 -21.30 -4.02
CA ARG A 2 -5.07 -20.30 -3.04
C ARG A 2 -3.91 -20.85 -2.19
N PRO A 3 -3.05 -19.99 -1.63
CA PRO A 3 -2.04 -20.43 -0.68
C PRO A 3 -2.69 -20.95 0.62
N GLN A 4 -2.20 -22.07 1.16
CA GLN A 4 -2.78 -22.67 2.37
C GLN A 4 -2.53 -21.86 3.65
N TRP A 5 -1.52 -20.98 3.64
CA TRP A 5 -1.15 -20.12 4.77
C TRP A 5 -2.07 -18.89 4.91
N LEU A 6 -2.87 -18.56 3.88
CA LEU A 6 -3.79 -17.42 3.90
C LEU A 6 -5.10 -17.79 4.61
N THR A 7 -5.02 -18.06 5.91
CA THR A 7 -6.18 -18.48 6.72
C THR A 7 -7.03 -17.30 7.23
N PHE A 8 -6.51 -16.07 7.10
CA PHE A 8 -7.08 -14.85 7.66
C PHE A 8 -7.77 -13.96 6.61
N GLU A 9 -8.25 -14.53 5.50
CA GLU A 9 -8.90 -13.77 4.41
C GLU A 9 -10.05 -12.87 4.89
N ARG A 10 -10.80 -13.31 5.90
CA ARG A 10 -11.91 -12.53 6.50
C ARG A 10 -11.44 -11.28 7.25
N ALA A 11 -10.18 -11.24 7.68
CA ALA A 11 -9.59 -10.09 8.36
C ALA A 11 -9.03 -9.04 7.39
N ILE A 12 -8.87 -9.37 6.10
CA ILE A 12 -8.31 -8.47 5.08
C ILE A 12 -9.03 -7.10 5.04
N PRO A 13 -10.38 -7.02 5.07
CA PRO A 13 -11.07 -5.73 5.09
C PRO A 13 -10.70 -4.88 6.32
N LEU A 14 -10.59 -5.51 7.50
CA LEU A 14 -10.24 -4.82 8.74
C LEU A 14 -8.79 -4.32 8.73
N ILE A 15 -7.88 -5.11 8.15
CA ILE A 15 -6.47 -4.72 7.94
C ILE A 15 -6.41 -3.47 7.06
N TRP A 16 -7.14 -3.45 5.94
CA TRP A 16 -7.18 -2.28 5.07
C TRP A 16 -7.79 -1.04 5.72
N ILE A 17 -8.87 -1.19 6.49
CA ILE A 17 -9.45 -0.08 7.26
C ILE A 17 -8.39 0.52 8.19
N THR A 18 -7.67 -0.34 8.92
CA THR A 18 -6.60 0.08 9.83
C THR A 18 -5.50 0.82 9.07
N ILE A 19 -5.05 0.28 7.93
CA ILE A 19 -4.02 0.89 7.08
C ILE A 19 -4.47 2.26 6.57
N PHE A 20 -5.70 2.40 6.10
CA PHE A 20 -6.21 3.68 5.60
C PHE A 20 -6.33 4.73 6.71
N ILE A 21 -6.81 4.34 7.90
CA ILE A 21 -6.86 5.24 9.06
C ILE A 21 -5.45 5.70 9.41
N CYS A 22 -4.49 4.78 9.52
CA CYS A 22 -3.11 5.14 9.85
C CYS A 22 -2.46 6.01 8.76
N GLY A 23 -2.70 5.71 7.48
CA GLY A 23 -2.21 6.51 6.36
C GLY A 23 -2.76 7.93 6.35
N ALA A 24 -4.08 8.09 6.52
CA ALA A 24 -4.72 9.40 6.60
C ALA A 24 -4.25 10.20 7.81
N TRP A 25 -4.11 9.55 8.97
CA TRP A 25 -3.61 10.21 10.18
C TRP A 25 -2.14 10.61 10.06
N SER A 26 -1.33 9.77 9.40
CA SER A 26 0.06 10.09 9.06
C SER A 26 0.14 11.31 8.15
N ALA A 27 -0.69 11.38 7.12
CA ALA A 27 -0.77 12.53 6.21
C ALA A 27 -1.19 13.81 6.95
N TYR A 28 -2.17 13.72 7.85
CA TYR A 28 -2.60 14.83 8.70
C TYR A 28 -1.46 15.37 9.57
N ILE A 29 -0.70 14.50 10.24
CA ILE A 29 0.45 14.93 11.06
C ILE A 29 1.51 15.63 10.21
N VAL A 30 1.81 15.11 9.01
CA VAL A 30 2.77 15.73 8.10
C VAL A 30 2.27 17.09 7.60
N TRP A 31 0.97 17.20 7.32
CA TRP A 31 0.35 18.45 6.89
C TRP A 31 0.45 19.54 7.96
N GLU A 32 0.10 19.22 9.21
CA GLU A 32 0.13 20.17 10.33
C GLU A 32 1.54 20.60 10.73
N ASN A 33 2.58 19.86 10.35
CA ASN A 33 3.96 20.19 10.69
C ASN A 33 4.47 21.47 9.98
N ASP A 34 4.13 21.63 8.70
CA ASP A 34 4.50 22.79 7.89
C ASP A 34 3.42 23.07 6.82
N PRO A 35 2.25 23.61 7.22
CA PRO A 35 1.12 23.77 6.33
C PRO A 35 1.41 24.77 5.20
N GLY A 36 0.98 24.42 3.98
CA GLY A 36 1.09 25.32 2.83
C GLY A 36 2.48 25.40 2.19
N SER A 37 3.50 24.72 2.74
CA SER A 37 4.82 24.68 2.10
C SER A 37 4.84 23.76 0.88
N ARG A 38 5.71 24.07 -0.07
CA ARG A 38 5.88 23.26 -1.29
C ARG A 38 6.32 21.83 -0.98
N SER A 39 7.13 21.64 0.06
CA SER A 39 7.60 20.32 0.50
C SER A 39 6.43 19.47 0.99
N THR A 40 5.59 20.03 1.86
CA THR A 40 4.39 19.37 2.38
C THR A 40 3.42 19.00 1.26
N TRP A 41 3.20 19.88 0.29
CA TRP A 41 2.37 19.57 -0.88
C TRP A 41 2.92 18.43 -1.74
N LEU A 42 4.25 18.33 -1.92
CA LEU A 42 4.87 17.20 -2.61
C LEU A 42 4.66 15.89 -1.84
N LEU A 43 4.79 15.92 -0.51
CA LEU A 43 4.50 14.77 0.34
C LEU A 43 3.01 14.36 0.25
N MET A 44 2.08 15.32 0.25
CA MET A 44 0.65 15.04 0.06
C MET A 44 0.37 14.42 -1.32
N GLY A 45 1.06 14.89 -2.36
CA GLY A 45 1.01 14.27 -3.68
C GLY A 45 1.47 12.80 -3.68
N LEU A 46 2.51 12.48 -2.90
CA LEU A 46 2.98 11.09 -2.73
C LEU A 46 1.98 10.24 -1.92
N TYR A 47 1.37 10.77 -0.86
CA TYR A 47 0.28 10.09 -0.14
C TYR A 47 -0.89 9.76 -1.08
N LEU A 48 -1.33 10.75 -1.87
CA LEU A 48 -2.41 10.56 -2.83
C LEU A 48 -2.05 9.53 -3.91
N LEU A 49 -0.83 9.59 -4.46
CA LEU A 49 -0.35 8.61 -5.43
C LEU A 49 -0.34 7.19 -4.85
N LEU A 50 0.12 7.04 -3.60
CA LEU A 50 0.13 5.78 -2.89
C LEU A 50 -1.28 5.22 -2.70
N GLU A 51 -2.24 6.05 -2.31
CA GLU A 51 -3.64 5.67 -2.19
C GLU A 51 -4.24 5.24 -3.53
N ILE A 52 -4.00 5.99 -4.61
CA ILE A 52 -4.49 5.67 -5.95
C ILE A 52 -3.96 4.31 -6.40
N ILE A 53 -2.66 4.06 -6.26
CA ILE A 53 -2.04 2.78 -6.67
C ILE A 53 -2.67 1.61 -5.91
N THR A 54 -2.86 1.77 -4.60
CA THR A 54 -3.43 0.72 -3.75
C THR A 54 -4.90 0.47 -4.03
N MET A 55 -5.70 1.51 -4.24
CA MET A 55 -7.10 1.34 -4.63
C MET A 55 -7.24 0.79 -6.05
N ALA A 56 -6.33 1.13 -6.96
CA ALA A 56 -6.32 0.65 -8.35
C ALA A 56 -5.94 -0.84 -8.47
N TYR A 57 -5.23 -1.40 -7.49
CA TYR A 57 -4.79 -2.79 -7.50
C TYR A 57 -5.91 -3.78 -7.84
N THR A 58 -7.02 -3.73 -7.10
CA THR A 58 -8.16 -4.65 -7.26
C THR A 58 -8.88 -4.49 -8.60
N PRO A 59 -9.37 -3.28 -8.99
CA PRO A 59 -10.08 -3.12 -10.25
C PRO A 59 -9.18 -3.40 -11.46
N VAL A 60 -7.91 -3.00 -11.44
CA VAL A 60 -6.99 -3.23 -12.55
C VAL A 60 -6.66 -4.72 -12.69
N MET A 61 -6.41 -5.43 -11.59
CA MET A 61 -6.22 -6.88 -11.62
C MET A 61 -7.43 -7.59 -12.24
N PHE A 62 -8.66 -7.21 -11.84
CA PHE A 62 -9.88 -7.82 -12.38
C PHE A 62 -10.15 -7.46 -13.83
N LEU A 63 -9.87 -6.21 -14.23
CA LEU A 63 -10.09 -5.73 -15.59
C LEU A 63 -9.18 -6.45 -16.59
N PHE A 64 -7.89 -6.57 -16.26
CA PHE A 64 -6.91 -7.25 -17.11
C PHE A 64 -6.89 -8.77 -16.90
N ARG A 65 -7.60 -9.29 -15.89
CA ARG A 65 -7.61 -10.70 -15.49
C ARG A 65 -6.21 -11.31 -15.38
N SER A 66 -5.20 -10.50 -15.04
CA SER A 66 -3.80 -10.89 -14.99
C SER A 66 -3.21 -10.68 -13.60
N LEU A 67 -2.70 -11.77 -13.04
CA LEU A 67 -1.97 -11.75 -11.78
C LEU A 67 -0.60 -11.06 -11.92
N THR A 68 -0.08 -10.96 -13.15
CA THR A 68 1.17 -10.22 -13.44
C THR A 68 0.97 -8.73 -13.24
N VAL A 69 -0.12 -8.16 -13.77
CA VAL A 69 -0.46 -6.74 -13.58
C VAL A 69 -0.67 -6.44 -12.09
N GLY A 70 -1.39 -7.32 -11.37
CA GLY A 70 -1.56 -7.18 -9.93
C GLY A 70 -0.23 -7.21 -9.16
N THR A 71 0.69 -8.10 -9.52
CA THR A 71 2.02 -8.18 -8.87
C THR A 71 2.82 -6.88 -9.09
N ILE A 72 2.77 -6.30 -10.29
CA ILE A 72 3.46 -5.04 -10.60
C ILE A 72 2.86 -3.89 -9.76
N ILE A 73 1.53 -3.76 -9.73
CA ILE A 73 0.87 -2.67 -8.99
C ILE A 73 1.13 -2.81 -7.48
N GLY A 74 1.03 -4.03 -6.94
CA GLY A 74 1.34 -4.29 -5.53
C GLY A 74 2.79 -3.97 -5.18
N GLY A 75 3.73 -4.35 -6.07
CA GLY A 75 5.15 -4.05 -5.90
C GLY A 75 5.44 -2.54 -5.93
N THR A 76 4.81 -1.80 -6.85
CA THR A 76 4.91 -0.34 -6.91
C THR A 76 4.35 0.31 -5.64
N GLY A 77 3.20 -0.14 -5.16
CA GLY A 77 2.63 0.33 -3.89
C GLY A 77 3.56 0.07 -2.70
N ALA A 78 4.18 -1.11 -2.65
CA ALA A 78 5.13 -1.46 -1.59
C ALA A 78 6.35 -0.54 -1.61
N LEU A 79 6.98 -0.36 -2.78
CA LEU A 79 8.12 0.52 -2.95
C LEU A 79 7.78 1.96 -2.58
N LEU A 80 6.64 2.46 -3.05
CA LEU A 80 6.19 3.83 -2.80
C LEU A 80 5.91 4.06 -1.30
N SER A 81 5.34 3.07 -0.60
CA SER A 81 5.13 3.16 0.85
C SER A 81 6.43 3.29 1.64
N ILE A 82 7.49 2.59 1.22
CA ILE A 82 8.82 2.66 1.84
C ILE A 82 9.46 4.03 1.56
N ILE A 83 9.40 4.49 0.31
CA ILE A 83 9.93 5.80 -0.08
C ILE A 83 9.24 6.90 0.73
N LEU A 84 7.91 6.88 0.80
CA LEU A 84 7.14 7.86 1.56
C LEU A 84 7.51 7.83 3.05
N ALA A 85 7.61 6.64 3.66
CA ALA A 85 8.02 6.49 5.06
C ALA A 85 9.39 7.10 5.34
N LEU A 86 10.39 6.85 4.47
CA LEU A 86 11.73 7.42 4.62
C LEU A 86 11.74 8.96 4.48
N LEU A 87 10.89 9.50 3.60
CA LEU A 87 10.78 10.95 3.38
C LEU A 87 10.09 11.67 4.55
N ILE A 88 9.12 11.04 5.21
CA ILE A 88 8.40 11.65 6.35
C ILE A 88 9.10 11.40 7.69
N TYR A 89 10.00 10.42 7.78
CA TYR A 89 10.78 10.15 8.99
C TYR A 89 11.44 11.40 9.61
N PRO A 90 12.14 12.27 8.84
CA PRO A 90 12.70 13.50 9.39
C PRO A 90 11.64 14.56 9.76
N VAL A 91 10.40 14.43 9.30
CA VAL A 91 9.29 15.36 9.60
C VAL A 91 8.60 14.97 10.92
N SER A 92 8.26 13.69 11.07
CA SER A 92 7.62 13.16 12.29
C SER A 92 7.80 11.66 12.44
N LEU A 93 8.36 11.25 13.58
CA LEU A 93 8.47 9.84 13.95
C LEU A 93 7.10 9.17 14.07
N VAL A 94 6.08 9.88 14.58
CA VAL A 94 4.73 9.33 14.73
C VAL A 94 4.10 9.06 13.37
N ALA A 95 4.24 9.97 12.41
CA ALA A 95 3.77 9.77 11.04
C ALA A 95 4.46 8.56 10.39
N PHE A 96 5.79 8.47 10.53
CA PHE A 96 6.54 7.29 10.09
C PHE A 96 6.02 5.98 10.68
N LEU A 97 5.81 5.92 12.01
CA LEU A 97 5.31 4.71 12.67
C LEU A 97 3.90 4.32 12.20
N LEU A 98 3.05 5.30 11.88
CA LEU A 98 1.72 5.05 11.33
C LEU A 98 1.75 4.48 9.90
N LEU A 99 2.85 4.61 9.15
CA LEU A 99 3.00 3.94 7.86
C LEU A 99 3.48 2.48 7.97
N LEU A 100 3.89 2.01 9.15
CA LEU A 100 4.36 0.62 9.32
C LEU A 100 3.33 -0.44 8.88
N PRO A 101 2.02 -0.33 9.23
CA PRO A 101 1.02 -1.26 8.72
C PRO A 101 1.00 -1.33 7.19
N TYR A 102 1.18 -0.19 6.53
CA TYR A 102 1.25 -0.09 5.07
C TYR A 102 2.48 -0.82 4.51
N MET A 103 3.66 -0.52 5.06
CA MET A 103 4.94 -1.09 4.65
C MET A 103 4.99 -2.61 4.85
N ILE A 104 4.33 -3.13 5.89
CA ILE A 104 4.28 -4.56 6.17
C ILE A 104 3.26 -5.26 5.26
N TRP A 105 2.08 -4.67 5.09
CA TRP A 105 0.99 -5.30 4.35
C TRP A 105 1.21 -5.32 2.85
N SER A 106 1.78 -4.25 2.26
CA SER A 106 1.95 -4.17 0.81
C SER A 106 2.86 -5.28 0.22
N PRO A 107 4.00 -5.65 0.84
CA PRO A 107 4.78 -6.83 0.46
C PRO A 107 4.03 -8.15 0.64
N ILE A 108 3.27 -8.32 1.73
CA ILE A 108 2.47 -9.52 1.98
C ILE A 108 1.42 -9.69 0.88
N GLY A 109 0.71 -8.62 0.52
CA GLY A 109 -0.26 -8.63 -0.57
C GLY A 109 0.38 -9.00 -1.91
N THR A 110 1.53 -8.39 -2.23
CA THR A 110 2.28 -8.68 -3.46
C THR A 110 2.74 -10.13 -3.53
N TYR A 111 3.28 -10.66 -2.42
CA TYR A 111 3.71 -12.05 -2.30
C TYR A 111 2.54 -13.02 -2.44
N THR A 112 1.39 -12.71 -1.84
CA THR A 112 0.17 -13.51 -1.97
C THR A 112 -0.22 -13.66 -3.44
N THR A 113 -0.20 -12.58 -4.20
CA THR A 113 -0.56 -12.56 -5.63
C THR A 113 0.43 -13.30 -6.49
N TRP A 114 1.71 -13.15 -6.19
CA TRP A 114 2.76 -13.90 -6.85
C TRP A 114 2.62 -15.42 -6.62
N GLU A 115 2.30 -15.82 -5.39
CA GLU A 115 2.09 -17.23 -5.04
C GLU A 115 0.81 -17.77 -5.69
N MET A 116 -0.27 -16.98 -5.72
CA MET A 116 -1.46 -17.31 -6.50
C MET A 116 -1.13 -17.51 -7.98
N ARG A 117 -0.25 -16.70 -8.57
CA ARG A 117 0.19 -16.90 -9.96
C ARG A 117 0.93 -18.22 -10.15
N ARG A 118 1.84 -18.58 -9.22
CA ARG A 118 2.54 -19.87 -9.26
C ARG A 118 1.60 -21.07 -9.15
N LEU A 119 0.57 -20.95 -8.33
CA LEU A 119 -0.43 -21.99 -8.14
C LEU A 119 -1.45 -22.06 -9.29
N ASN A 120 -1.49 -21.06 -10.18
CA ASN A 120 -2.41 -20.95 -11.32
C ASN A 120 -1.66 -20.52 -12.61
N PRO A 121 -0.78 -21.36 -13.17
CA PRO A 121 0.06 -20.99 -14.31
C PRO A 121 -0.69 -20.62 -15.59
N GLY A 122 -1.96 -21.01 -15.74
CA GLY A 122 -2.83 -20.62 -16.86
C GLY A 122 -3.57 -19.28 -16.70
N ALA A 123 -3.35 -18.56 -15.60
CA ALA A 123 -3.97 -17.27 -15.28
C ALA A 123 -2.94 -16.12 -15.26
N ALA A 124 -1.79 -16.32 -15.92
CA ALA A 124 -0.68 -15.37 -16.01
C ALA A 124 -1.00 -14.17 -16.91
#